data_AF-A0A1F8S7T1-F1
#
_entry.id   AF-A0A1F8S7T1-F1
#
_cell.length_a   1.000
_cell.length_b   1.000
_cell.length_c   1.000
_cell.angle_alpha   90.00
_cell.angle_beta   90.00
_cell.angle_gamma   90.00
#
_symmetry.space_group_name_H-M   'P 1'
#
loop_
_entity.id
_entity.type
_entity.pdbx_description
1 polymer ?
#
loop_
_entity_poly.entity_id
_entity_poly.type
_entity_poly.pdbx_seq_one_letter_code
_entity_poly.pdbx_strand_id
1 'polypeptide(L)'
;MAPLARIRLQAGSLPGAIGALVRDTRLEIGWSQDELAVRTGTSQTKIWRIEHGDPSALDLAMVDGVLSALGLRTTLEVEGRHLADRADQRDPVHAALAGAVAGRLKRCGWDVASEVPTGRSSPTGWIDLVGYRSRDAALAIIELKADLPDIGGLQRQVTWYEREAPFAARRLGWLPATAAVIVVCLNTAAVTQQLREHRGLLAAAFPGDASAVSAWLRDPAAPPPPARTLVVTDLAPRRGLALAPAGLHGRAAAPTYRDYAEVAGVLAARRPAERQGRARGPGLAAPRRRVEQAP
;
A
#
# COMPACT_ATOMS: atom_id res chain seq x y z
N MET A 1 16.69 -4.18 24.79
CA MET A 1 16.54 -5.06 23.62
C MET A 1 17.79 -4.90 22.76
N ALA A 2 18.52 -5.97 22.48
CA ALA A 2 19.66 -5.91 21.57
C ALA A 2 19.16 -5.58 20.15
N PRO A 3 19.90 -4.79 19.36
CA PRO A 3 19.52 -4.48 17.98
C PRO A 3 19.45 -5.76 17.16
N LEU A 4 18.34 -5.98 16.46
CA LEU A 4 18.21 -7.06 15.49
C LEU A 4 19.08 -6.71 14.27
N ALA A 5 20.14 -7.47 14.05
CA ALA A 5 20.92 -7.36 12.81
C ALA A 5 20.03 -7.75 11.63
N ARG A 6 19.77 -6.80 10.72
CA ARG A 6 19.04 -7.05 9.47
C ARG A 6 20.05 -7.21 8.34
N ILE A 7 20.09 -8.38 7.72
CA ILE A 7 20.91 -8.62 6.54
C ILE A 7 20.02 -8.46 5.31
N ARG A 8 20.27 -7.41 4.51
CA ARG A 8 19.65 -7.24 3.19
C ARG A 8 20.49 -7.96 2.15
N LEU A 9 19.87 -8.88 1.42
CA LEU A 9 20.53 -9.68 0.39
C LEU A 9 20.01 -9.28 -0.99
N GLN A 10 20.92 -9.15 -1.95
CA GLN A 10 20.56 -8.88 -3.34
C GLN A 10 20.27 -10.19 -4.08
N ALA A 11 19.40 -10.13 -5.08
CA ALA A 11 19.13 -11.28 -5.94
C ALA A 11 20.44 -11.76 -6.61
N GLY A 12 20.70 -13.07 -6.56
CA GLY A 12 21.91 -13.69 -7.12
C GLY A 12 23.04 -13.98 -6.11
N SER A 13 23.01 -13.42 -4.89
CA SER A 13 23.99 -13.73 -3.83
C SER A 13 23.42 -14.51 -2.65
N LEU A 14 22.12 -14.85 -2.70
CA LEU A 14 21.36 -15.46 -1.62
C LEU A 14 22.01 -16.75 -1.07
N PRO A 15 22.46 -17.72 -1.91
CA PRO A 15 23.06 -18.95 -1.40
C PRO A 15 24.32 -18.74 -0.58
N GLY A 16 25.27 -17.96 -1.10
CA GLY A 16 26.54 -17.69 -0.42
C GLY A 16 26.35 -16.90 0.88
N ALA A 17 25.43 -15.94 0.89
CA ALA A 17 25.17 -15.14 2.08
C ALA A 17 24.48 -15.94 3.20
N ILE A 18 23.53 -16.82 2.86
CA ILE A 18 22.95 -17.77 3.81
C ILE A 18 24.03 -18.71 4.34
N GLY A 19 24.88 -19.24 3.47
CA GLY A 19 25.97 -20.13 3.86
C GLY A 19 26.94 -19.50 4.86
N ALA A 20 27.35 -18.25 4.59
CA ALA A 20 28.20 -17.47 5.49
C ALA A 20 27.52 -17.24 6.85
N LEU A 21 26.27 -16.79 6.87
CA LEU A 21 25.52 -16.56 8.11
C LEU A 21 25.40 -17.84 8.96
N VAL A 22 25.04 -18.96 8.34
CA VAL A 22 24.94 -20.26 9.03
C VAL A 22 26.28 -20.66 9.62
N ARG A 23 27.37 -20.54 8.85
CA ARG A 23 28.72 -20.88 9.31
C ARG A 23 29.16 -19.98 10.47
N ASP A 24 28.99 -18.67 10.34
CA ASP A 24 29.45 -17.70 11.32
C ASP A 24 28.70 -17.86 12.64
N THR A 25 27.36 -17.96 12.60
CA THR A 25 26.54 -18.19 13.80
C THR A 25 26.85 -19.54 14.42
N ARG A 26 27.00 -20.61 13.63
CA ARG A 26 27.36 -21.95 14.15
C ARG A 26 28.70 -21.92 14.90
N LEU A 27 29.70 -21.24 14.34
CA LEU A 27 31.02 -21.12 14.95
C LEU A 27 30.96 -20.25 16.22
N GLU A 28 30.17 -19.18 16.21
CA GLU A 28 29.97 -18.31 17.38
C GLU A 28 29.35 -19.05 18.57
N ILE A 29 28.39 -19.95 18.32
CA ILE A 29 27.76 -20.78 19.36
C ILE A 29 28.52 -22.10 19.64
N GLY A 30 29.67 -22.31 18.99
CA GLY A 30 30.56 -23.45 19.24
C GLY A 30 30.06 -24.81 18.74
N TRP A 31 29.13 -24.85 17.79
CA TRP A 31 28.59 -26.11 17.27
C TRP A 31 29.43 -26.67 16.11
N SER A 32 29.52 -27.99 16.01
CA SER A 32 30.05 -28.65 14.81
C SER A 32 28.97 -28.75 13.72
N GLN A 33 29.37 -29.03 12.48
CA GLN A 33 28.40 -29.27 11.40
C GLN A 33 27.54 -30.52 11.68
N ASP A 34 28.10 -31.55 12.33
CA ASP A 34 27.37 -32.74 12.78
C ASP A 34 26.30 -32.39 13.82
N GLU A 35 26.65 -31.55 14.80
CA GLU A 35 25.71 -31.10 15.84
C GLU A 35 24.52 -30.35 15.21
N LEU A 36 24.80 -29.45 14.26
CA LEU A 36 23.76 -28.72 13.53
C LEU A 36 22.92 -29.69 12.68
N ALA A 37 23.53 -30.70 12.06
CA ALA A 37 22.84 -31.68 11.25
C ALA A 37 21.84 -32.51 12.08
N VAL A 38 22.25 -32.97 13.26
CA VAL A 38 21.39 -33.71 14.21
C VAL A 38 20.19 -32.86 14.63
N ARG A 39 20.42 -31.59 14.99
CA ARG A 39 19.35 -30.67 15.45
C ARG A 39 18.34 -30.32 14.38
N THR A 40 18.75 -30.36 13.12
CA THR A 40 17.91 -30.01 11.95
C THR A 40 17.35 -31.24 11.24
N GLY A 41 17.67 -32.45 11.72
CA GLY A 41 17.19 -33.71 11.12
C GLY A 41 17.74 -33.96 9.72
N THR A 42 18.97 -33.52 9.44
CA THR A 42 19.60 -33.61 8.12
C THR A 42 20.99 -34.25 8.20
N SER A 43 21.71 -34.34 7.08
CA SER A 43 23.08 -34.85 7.04
C SER A 43 24.12 -33.73 7.15
N GLN A 44 25.27 -34.03 7.74
CA GLN A 44 26.40 -33.10 7.78
C GLN A 44 26.83 -32.66 6.38
N THR A 45 26.77 -33.56 5.39
CA THR A 45 27.07 -33.20 3.99
C THR A 45 26.11 -32.14 3.46
N LYS A 46 24.82 -32.18 3.84
CA LYS A 46 23.85 -31.15 3.47
C LYS A 46 24.17 -29.83 4.18
N ILE A 47 24.55 -29.85 5.46
CA ILE A 47 25.05 -28.65 6.18
C ILE A 47 26.29 -28.06 5.51
N TRP A 48 27.27 -28.89 5.14
CA TRP A 48 28.47 -28.45 4.45
C TRP A 48 28.15 -27.75 3.13
N ARG A 49 27.23 -28.30 2.32
CA ARG A 49 26.79 -27.70 1.05
C ARG A 49 26.10 -26.35 1.28
N ILE A 50 25.26 -26.25 2.31
CA ILE A 50 24.62 -24.99 2.72
C ILE A 50 25.69 -23.94 3.07
N GLU A 51 26.66 -24.29 3.93
CA GLU A 51 27.73 -23.37 4.33
C GLU A 51 28.64 -22.91 3.18
N HIS A 52 28.73 -23.71 2.11
CA HIS A 52 29.45 -23.34 0.89
C HIS A 52 28.58 -22.58 -0.13
N GLY A 53 27.31 -22.32 0.19
CA GLY A 53 26.39 -21.60 -0.69
C GLY A 53 25.99 -22.38 -1.93
N ASP A 54 25.94 -23.72 -1.87
CA ASP A 54 25.44 -24.55 -2.95
C ASP A 54 23.93 -24.33 -3.15
N PRO A 55 23.48 -23.79 -4.30
CA PRO A 55 22.06 -23.53 -4.54
C PRO A 55 21.20 -24.79 -4.50
N SER A 56 21.77 -25.95 -4.85
CA SER A 56 21.03 -27.23 -4.88
C SER A 56 20.72 -27.78 -3.49
N ALA A 57 21.41 -27.30 -2.46
CA ALA A 57 21.21 -27.70 -1.08
C ALA A 57 20.21 -26.82 -0.32
N LEU A 58 19.77 -25.71 -0.92
CA LEU A 58 18.89 -24.72 -0.32
C LEU A 58 17.45 -24.95 -0.75
N ASP A 59 16.67 -25.56 0.14
CA ASP A 59 15.22 -25.51 0.11
C ASP A 59 14.72 -24.59 1.25
N LEU A 60 13.61 -23.87 1.04
CA LEU A 60 13.14 -22.85 2.01
C LEU A 60 12.82 -23.45 3.38
N ALA A 61 12.30 -24.67 3.43
CA ALA A 61 11.95 -25.34 4.69
C ALA A 61 13.21 -25.73 5.48
N MET A 62 14.25 -26.19 4.78
CA MET A 62 15.57 -26.49 5.35
C MET A 62 16.27 -25.23 5.83
N VAL A 63 16.26 -24.15 5.05
CA VAL A 63 16.84 -22.87 5.47
C VAL A 63 16.16 -22.37 6.73
N ASP A 64 14.83 -22.39 6.78
CA ASP A 64 14.08 -21.99 7.98
C ASP A 64 14.38 -22.88 9.19
N GLY A 65 14.45 -24.20 8.99
CA GLY A 65 14.81 -25.16 10.03
C GLY A 65 16.22 -24.95 10.57
N VAL A 66 17.21 -24.71 9.70
CA VAL A 66 18.61 -24.46 10.08
C VAL A 66 18.73 -23.12 10.83
N LEU A 67 18.16 -22.04 10.31
CA LEU A 67 18.21 -20.73 10.95
C LEU A 67 17.49 -20.74 12.31
N SER A 68 16.34 -21.42 12.39
CA SER A 68 15.59 -21.61 13.64
C SER A 68 16.39 -22.42 14.66
N ALA A 69 17.07 -23.49 14.24
CA ALA A 69 17.94 -24.28 15.12
C ALA A 69 19.10 -23.45 15.70
N LEU A 70 19.59 -22.48 14.94
CA LEU A 70 20.61 -21.51 15.37
C LEU A 70 20.04 -20.36 16.22
N GLY A 71 18.74 -20.36 16.52
CA GLY A 71 18.07 -19.31 17.30
C GLY A 71 17.83 -18.01 16.54
N LEU A 72 18.00 -18.02 15.22
CA LEU A 72 17.76 -16.87 14.35
C LEU A 72 16.27 -16.80 13.99
N ARG A 73 15.74 -15.58 13.91
CA ARG A 73 14.39 -15.32 13.40
C ARG A 73 14.49 -14.86 11.96
N THR A 74 13.79 -15.57 11.08
CA THR A 74 13.82 -15.29 9.65
C THR A 74 12.59 -14.49 9.24
N THR A 75 12.81 -13.41 8.50
CA THR A 75 11.76 -12.69 7.77
C THR A 75 12.20 -12.57 6.31
N LEU A 76 11.41 -13.14 5.39
CA LEU A 76 11.65 -13.00 3.96
C LEU A 76 10.82 -11.84 3.42
N GLU A 77 11.48 -10.77 3.02
CA GLU A 77 10.87 -9.64 2.33
C GLU A 77 11.25 -9.71 0.85
N VAL A 78 10.27 -9.88 -0.03
CA VAL A 78 10.47 -9.95 -1.48
C VAL A 78 9.96 -8.68 -2.11
N GLU A 79 10.87 -7.75 -2.40
CA GLU A 79 10.54 -6.53 -3.12
C GLU A 79 10.55 -6.80 -4.63
N GLY A 80 9.36 -6.92 -5.21
CA GLY A 80 9.17 -6.94 -6.66
C GLY A 80 8.46 -5.68 -7.12
N ARG A 81 8.92 -5.07 -8.21
CA ARG A 81 8.28 -3.90 -8.85
C ARG A 81 6.79 -4.10 -9.17
N HIS A 82 6.32 -5.36 -9.20
CA HIS A 82 4.94 -5.77 -9.47
C HIS A 82 4.24 -6.45 -8.27
N LEU A 83 4.97 -6.74 -7.19
CA LEU A 83 4.45 -7.41 -5.98
C LEU A 83 4.15 -6.42 -4.85
N ALA A 84 4.93 -5.32 -4.76
CA ALA A 84 4.70 -4.25 -3.78
C ALA A 84 3.30 -3.63 -3.92
N ASP A 85 2.84 -3.40 -5.16
CA ASP A 85 1.49 -2.85 -5.42
C ASP A 85 0.38 -3.76 -4.88
N ARG A 86 0.52 -5.09 -4.91
CA ARG A 86 -0.58 -6.02 -4.56
C ARG A 86 -0.74 -6.30 -3.06
N ALA A 87 0.33 -6.21 -2.28
CA ALA A 87 0.26 -6.40 -0.83
C ALA A 87 -0.41 -5.20 -0.15
N ASP A 88 -0.05 -3.98 -0.57
CA ASP A 88 -0.67 -2.73 -0.11
C ASP A 88 -2.13 -2.58 -0.59
N GLN A 89 -2.51 -3.17 -1.73
CA GLN A 89 -3.90 -3.11 -2.23
C GLN A 89 -4.89 -3.97 -1.42
N ARG A 90 -4.43 -5.00 -0.69
CA ARG A 90 -5.28 -5.81 0.21
C ARG A 90 -5.39 -5.23 1.62
N ASP A 91 -4.77 -4.08 1.85
CA ASP A 91 -4.75 -3.38 3.11
C ASP A 91 -6.13 -2.71 3.39
N PRO A 92 -6.78 -3.00 4.54
CA PRO A 92 -8.05 -2.38 4.91
C PRO A 92 -7.98 -0.86 5.06
N VAL A 93 -6.83 -0.29 5.45
CA VAL A 93 -6.60 1.16 5.55
C VAL A 93 -6.47 1.76 4.16
N HIS A 94 -5.68 1.17 3.27
CA HIS A 94 -5.56 1.62 1.88
C HIS A 94 -6.93 1.59 1.19
N ALA A 95 -7.68 0.48 1.30
CA ALA A 95 -9.03 0.36 0.74
C ALA A 95 -9.99 1.42 1.29
N ALA A 96 -9.91 1.73 2.60
CA ALA A 96 -10.71 2.79 3.20
C ALA A 96 -10.31 4.19 2.69
N LEU A 97 -9.01 4.44 2.52
CA LEU A 97 -8.48 5.68 1.95
C LEU A 97 -8.94 5.85 0.51
N ALA A 98 -8.80 4.81 -0.32
CA ALA A 98 -9.27 4.80 -1.70
C ALA A 98 -10.78 5.07 -1.79
N GLY A 99 -11.59 4.39 -0.98
CA GLY A 99 -13.03 4.61 -0.94
C GLY A 99 -13.40 6.04 -0.53
N ALA A 100 -12.71 6.62 0.45
CA ALA A 100 -12.98 7.97 0.91
C ALA A 100 -12.60 9.03 -0.14
N VAL A 101 -11.45 8.87 -0.80
CA VAL A 101 -10.97 9.76 -1.87
C VAL A 101 -11.87 9.66 -3.10
N ALA A 102 -12.15 8.45 -3.57
CA ALA A 102 -13.07 8.22 -4.68
C ALA A 102 -14.48 8.78 -4.39
N GLY A 103 -14.98 8.59 -3.17
CA GLY A 103 -16.26 9.15 -2.74
C GLY A 103 -16.27 10.69 -2.75
N ARG A 104 -15.16 11.34 -2.38
CA ARG A 104 -15.02 12.80 -2.48
C ARG A 104 -15.03 13.25 -3.94
N LEU A 105 -14.26 12.63 -4.81
CA LEU A 105 -14.22 12.95 -6.25
C LEU A 105 -15.61 12.83 -6.88
N LYS A 106 -16.31 11.72 -6.63
CA LYS A 106 -17.68 11.51 -7.13
C LYS A 106 -18.64 12.61 -6.67
N ARG A 107 -18.58 13.03 -5.39
CA ARG A 107 -19.37 14.16 -4.88
C ARG A 107 -19.03 15.50 -5.54
N CYS A 108 -17.82 15.63 -6.07
CA CYS A 108 -17.39 16.79 -6.84
C CYS A 108 -17.62 16.64 -8.35
N GLY A 109 -18.39 15.64 -8.79
CA GLY A 109 -18.78 15.46 -10.20
C GLY A 109 -17.72 14.80 -11.07
N TRP A 110 -16.81 14.02 -10.49
CA TRP A 110 -15.82 13.23 -11.23
C TRP A 110 -16.30 11.79 -11.44
N ASP A 111 -16.09 11.26 -12.64
CA ASP A 111 -16.08 9.84 -12.91
C ASP A 111 -14.77 9.26 -12.37
N VAL A 112 -14.82 8.15 -11.64
CA VAL A 112 -13.64 7.60 -10.94
C VAL A 112 -13.47 6.14 -11.30
N ALA A 113 -12.26 5.79 -11.71
CA ALA A 113 -11.80 4.42 -11.86
C ALA A 113 -10.67 4.15 -10.87
N SER A 114 -10.68 2.97 -10.26
CA SER A 114 -9.69 2.51 -9.30
C SER A 114 -8.85 1.40 -9.90
N GLU A 115 -7.61 1.26 -9.42
CA GLU A 115 -6.68 0.24 -9.87
C GLU A 115 -6.59 0.23 -11.40
N VAL A 116 -6.18 1.36 -11.98
CA VAL A 116 -6.13 1.50 -13.43
C VAL A 116 -4.77 1.02 -13.94
N PRO A 117 -4.73 0.00 -14.81
CA PRO A 117 -3.48 -0.56 -15.27
C PRO A 117 -2.75 0.44 -16.18
N THR A 118 -1.43 0.51 -16.02
CA THR A 118 -0.49 1.26 -16.86
C THR A 118 0.25 0.33 -17.82
N GLY A 119 0.85 0.84 -18.89
CA GLY A 119 1.47 0.02 -19.92
C GLY A 119 0.55 -0.26 -21.11
N ARG A 120 1.15 -0.51 -22.28
CA ARG A 120 0.42 -0.60 -23.57
C ARG A 120 -0.09 -1.99 -23.89
N SER A 121 0.76 -3.01 -23.74
CA SER A 121 0.47 -4.41 -24.13
C SER A 121 0.31 -5.34 -22.94
N SER A 122 0.96 -5.01 -21.82
CA SER A 122 0.87 -5.72 -20.55
C SER A 122 0.89 -4.72 -19.41
N PRO A 123 0.15 -4.95 -18.30
CA PRO A 123 0.19 -4.07 -17.14
C PRO A 123 1.61 -3.97 -16.56
N THR A 124 2.19 -2.76 -16.52
CA THR A 124 3.51 -2.52 -15.92
C THR A 124 3.44 -1.91 -14.52
N GLY A 125 2.24 -1.60 -14.05
CA GLY A 125 1.93 -1.00 -12.74
C GLY A 125 0.48 -0.55 -12.69
N TRP A 126 0.01 -0.10 -11.52
CA TRP A 126 -1.39 0.27 -11.30
C TRP A 126 -1.51 1.64 -10.66
N ILE A 127 -2.31 2.53 -11.27
CA ILE A 127 -2.64 3.81 -10.64
C ILE A 127 -3.78 3.56 -9.67
N ASP A 128 -3.62 3.95 -8.40
CA ASP A 128 -4.63 3.71 -7.36
C ASP A 128 -5.99 4.27 -7.76
N LEU A 129 -6.04 5.54 -8.15
CA LEU A 129 -7.24 6.21 -8.62
C LEU A 129 -6.94 7.15 -9.80
N VAL A 130 -7.82 7.12 -10.80
CA VAL A 130 -7.95 8.20 -11.79
C VAL A 130 -9.37 8.75 -11.76
N GLY A 131 -9.45 10.07 -11.66
CA GLY A 131 -10.70 10.81 -11.80
C GLY A 131 -10.74 11.54 -13.14
N TYR A 132 -11.85 11.45 -13.87
CA TYR A 132 -12.12 12.26 -15.05
C TYR A 132 -13.34 13.14 -14.83
N ARG A 133 -13.26 14.40 -15.28
CA ARG A 133 -14.40 15.32 -15.28
C ARG A 133 -14.62 15.81 -16.71
N SER A 134 -15.75 15.41 -17.29
CA SER A 134 -16.08 15.68 -18.69
C SER A 134 -16.31 17.16 -18.97
N ARG A 135 -16.79 17.92 -17.98
CA ARG A 135 -17.14 19.35 -18.12
C ARG A 135 -15.96 20.22 -18.57
N ASP A 136 -14.75 19.91 -18.14
CA ASP A 136 -13.51 20.63 -18.42
C ASP A 136 -12.40 19.69 -18.95
N ALA A 137 -12.78 18.45 -19.30
CA ALA A 137 -11.87 17.39 -19.73
C ALA A 137 -10.65 17.22 -18.80
N ALA A 138 -10.85 17.36 -17.50
CA ALA A 138 -9.80 17.29 -16.49
C ALA A 138 -9.52 15.85 -16.04
N LEU A 139 -8.26 15.52 -15.81
CA LEU A 139 -7.81 14.22 -15.30
C LEU A 139 -7.03 14.36 -13.98
N ALA A 140 -7.58 13.84 -12.89
CA ALA A 140 -6.88 13.70 -11.63
C ALA A 140 -6.19 12.33 -11.57
N ILE A 141 -4.86 12.31 -11.43
CA ILE A 141 -4.04 11.12 -11.27
C ILE A 141 -3.65 11.04 -9.80
N ILE A 142 -4.14 10.03 -9.09
CA ILE A 142 -4.06 10.01 -7.63
C ILE A 142 -3.36 8.74 -7.16
N GLU A 143 -2.30 8.96 -6.37
CA GLU A 143 -1.56 7.92 -5.65
C GLU A 143 -1.86 8.02 -4.16
N LEU A 144 -2.11 6.90 -3.50
CA LEU A 144 -2.52 6.83 -2.11
C LEU A 144 -1.44 6.17 -1.27
N LYS A 145 -0.98 6.86 -0.22
CA LYS A 145 0.08 6.34 0.66
C LYS A 145 -0.39 6.34 2.12
N ALA A 146 -0.57 5.16 2.69
CA ALA A 146 -0.81 5.00 4.13
C ALA A 146 0.49 5.15 4.94
N ASP A 147 1.63 4.84 4.32
CA ASP A 147 2.99 5.03 4.82
C ASP A 147 3.93 5.46 3.68
N LEU A 148 5.12 5.98 4.00
CA LEU A 148 6.11 6.52 3.05
C LEU A 148 7.52 5.93 3.25
N PRO A 149 7.72 4.62 3.00
CA PRO A 149 9.02 3.98 3.23
C PRO A 149 10.08 4.28 2.16
N ASP A 150 9.69 4.53 0.90
CA ASP A 150 10.61 4.85 -0.20
C ASP A 150 10.17 6.10 -0.99
N ILE A 151 10.78 7.24 -0.64
CA ILE A 151 10.51 8.53 -1.28
C ILE A 151 11.05 8.58 -2.72
N GLY A 152 12.21 7.97 -2.98
CA GLY A 152 12.79 7.92 -4.33
C GLY A 152 11.95 7.06 -5.27
N GLY A 153 11.42 5.95 -4.75
CA GLY A 153 10.44 5.10 -5.41
C GLY A 153 9.17 5.87 -5.78
N LEU A 154 8.59 6.58 -4.81
CA LEU A 154 7.41 7.41 -5.02
C LEU A 154 7.61 8.43 -6.15
N GLN A 155 8.75 9.16 -6.16
CA GLN A 155 9.04 10.15 -7.19
C GLN A 155 9.10 9.54 -8.61
N ARG A 156 9.74 8.37 -8.74
CA ARG A 156 9.81 7.65 -10.02
C ARG A 156 8.43 7.14 -10.45
N GLN A 157 7.66 6.63 -9.51
CA GLN A 157 6.30 6.11 -9.74
C GLN A 157 5.35 7.20 -10.24
N VAL A 158 5.30 8.36 -9.58
CA VAL A 158 4.43 9.46 -10.02
C VAL A 158 4.87 10.07 -11.36
N THR A 159 6.17 10.10 -11.64
CA THR A 159 6.70 10.52 -12.95
C THR A 159 6.26 9.57 -14.07
N TRP A 160 6.22 8.27 -13.77
CA TRP A 160 5.70 7.27 -14.69
C TRP A 160 4.20 7.43 -14.92
N TYR A 161 3.40 7.61 -13.86
CA TYR A 161 1.95 7.78 -13.97
C TYR A 161 1.55 9.03 -14.74
N GLU A 162 2.27 10.14 -14.57
CA GLU A 162 2.03 11.36 -15.34
C GLU A 162 2.07 11.12 -16.85
N ARG A 163 2.97 10.22 -17.30
CA ARG A 163 3.12 9.87 -18.72
C ARG A 163 2.07 8.85 -19.19
N GLU A 164 1.73 7.88 -18.36
CA GLU A 164 0.88 6.74 -18.75
C GLU A 164 -0.62 6.99 -18.54
N ALA A 165 -1.00 7.80 -17.55
CA ALA A 165 -2.40 7.98 -17.17
C ALA A 165 -3.28 8.54 -18.30
N PRO A 166 -2.83 9.48 -19.17
CA PRO A 166 -3.65 9.92 -20.29
C PRO A 166 -3.98 8.79 -21.27
N PHE A 167 -3.07 7.84 -21.49
CA PHE A 167 -3.32 6.67 -22.33
C PHE A 167 -4.27 5.69 -21.65
N ALA A 168 -4.10 5.49 -20.34
CA ALA A 168 -4.99 4.66 -19.56
C ALA A 168 -6.43 5.22 -19.53
N ALA A 169 -6.58 6.54 -19.36
CA ALA A 169 -7.87 7.24 -19.42
C ALA A 169 -8.57 7.05 -20.77
N ARG A 170 -7.83 7.13 -21.89
CA ARG A 170 -8.40 6.90 -23.23
C ARG A 170 -8.98 5.50 -23.42
N ARG A 171 -8.39 4.47 -22.79
CA ARG A 171 -8.95 3.11 -22.79
C ARG A 171 -10.27 3.00 -22.03
N LEU A 172 -10.50 3.90 -21.07
CA LEU A 172 -11.77 4.03 -20.34
C LEU A 172 -12.79 4.90 -21.11
N GLY A 173 -12.46 5.34 -22.33
CA GLY A 173 -13.30 6.23 -23.14
C GLY A 173 -13.19 7.71 -22.74
N TRP A 174 -12.25 8.07 -21.87
CA TRP A 174 -12.06 9.45 -21.42
C TRP A 174 -11.05 10.19 -22.30
N LEU A 175 -11.37 11.44 -22.64
CA LEU A 175 -10.54 12.30 -23.47
C LEU A 175 -10.06 13.49 -22.64
N PRO A 176 -8.96 13.36 -21.88
CA PRO A 176 -8.46 14.43 -21.04
C PRO A 176 -7.70 15.48 -21.86
N ALA A 177 -7.97 16.75 -21.57
CA ALA A 177 -7.23 17.91 -22.09
C ALA A 177 -6.20 18.44 -21.08
N THR A 178 -6.49 18.27 -19.78
CA THR A 178 -5.58 18.64 -18.70
C THR A 178 -5.42 17.48 -17.73
N ALA A 179 -4.27 17.40 -17.06
CA ALA A 179 -4.01 16.39 -16.05
C ALA A 179 -3.24 16.99 -14.87
N ALA A 180 -3.50 16.51 -13.66
CA ALA A 180 -2.69 16.84 -12.49
C ALA A 180 -2.45 15.60 -11.63
N VAL A 181 -1.25 15.52 -11.06
CA VAL A 181 -0.83 14.42 -10.20
C VAL A 181 -0.90 14.84 -8.73
N ILE A 182 -1.61 14.04 -7.94
CA ILE A 182 -1.85 14.29 -6.52
C ILE A 182 -1.44 13.03 -5.74
N VAL A 183 -0.48 13.18 -4.84
CA VAL A 183 -0.18 12.15 -3.83
C VAL A 183 -0.98 12.47 -2.58
N VAL A 184 -1.81 11.55 -2.14
CA VAL A 184 -2.61 11.68 -0.92
C VAL A 184 -2.06 10.74 0.13
N CYS A 185 -1.44 11.32 1.15
CA CYS A 185 -0.92 10.57 2.28
C CYS A 185 -1.93 10.54 3.43
N LEU A 186 -1.95 9.45 4.18
CA LEU A 186 -2.67 9.41 5.45
C LEU A 186 -1.97 10.30 6.48
N ASN A 187 -2.74 11.11 7.20
CA ASN A 187 -2.22 12.08 8.16
C ASN A 187 -1.87 11.42 9.51
N THR A 188 -0.77 10.66 9.52
CA THR A 188 -0.22 10.01 10.71
C THR A 188 1.04 10.75 11.20
N ALA A 189 1.42 10.56 12.46
CA ALA A 189 2.65 11.10 13.01
C ALA A 189 3.88 10.47 12.33
N ALA A 190 3.84 9.18 12.00
CA ALA A 190 4.88 8.50 11.23
C ALA A 190 5.08 9.12 9.84
N VAL A 191 4.01 9.32 9.06
CA VAL A 191 4.08 10.01 7.77
C VAL A 191 4.59 11.44 7.94
N THR A 192 4.07 12.17 8.93
CA THR A 192 4.50 13.54 9.22
C THR A 192 5.99 13.62 9.54
N GLN A 193 6.53 12.63 10.26
CA GLN A 193 7.95 12.53 10.54
C GLN A 193 8.74 12.29 9.25
N GLN A 194 8.34 11.35 8.40
CA GLN A 194 9.00 11.09 7.11
C GLN A 194 9.00 12.32 6.19
N LEU A 195 7.88 13.04 6.12
CA LEU A 195 7.77 14.28 5.36
C LEU A 195 8.71 15.37 5.89
N ARG A 196 8.90 15.46 7.21
CA ARG A 196 9.83 16.41 7.85
C ARG A 196 11.28 16.06 7.59
N GLU A 197 11.64 14.79 7.78
CA GLU A 197 13.01 14.29 7.60
C GLU A 197 13.50 14.51 6.15
N HIS A 198 12.61 14.40 5.17
CA HIS A 198 12.95 14.50 3.75
C HIS A 198 12.37 15.74 3.06
N ARG A 199 12.05 16.77 3.85
CA ARG A 199 11.31 17.95 3.38
C ARG A 199 11.92 18.60 2.14
N GLY A 200 13.23 18.78 2.09
CA GLY A 200 13.89 19.45 0.96
C GLY A 200 13.69 18.70 -0.37
N LEU A 201 13.89 17.38 -0.35
CA LEU A 201 13.71 16.52 -1.53
C LEU A 201 12.23 16.48 -1.96
N LEU A 202 11.32 16.35 -1.00
CA LEU A 202 9.88 16.30 -1.27
C LEU A 202 9.33 17.65 -1.74
N ALA A 203 9.79 18.77 -1.17
CA ALA A 203 9.39 20.11 -1.59
C ALA A 203 9.79 20.39 -3.05
N ALA A 204 10.98 19.93 -3.47
CA ALA A 204 11.42 20.05 -4.86
C ALA A 204 10.58 19.20 -5.82
N ALA A 205 10.20 17.98 -5.41
CA ALA A 205 9.43 17.07 -6.26
C ALA A 205 7.92 17.34 -6.27
N PHE A 206 7.40 17.95 -5.22
CA PHE A 206 5.98 18.27 -5.03
C PHE A 206 5.82 19.76 -4.67
N PRO A 207 6.08 20.68 -5.62
CA PRO A 207 6.00 22.11 -5.34
C PRO A 207 4.57 22.65 -5.30
N GLY A 208 3.56 21.83 -5.62
CA GLY A 208 2.16 22.24 -5.64
C GLY A 208 1.53 22.49 -4.26
N ASP A 209 0.38 23.16 -4.28
CA ASP A 209 -0.37 23.56 -3.08
C ASP A 209 -1.68 22.77 -2.93
N ALA A 210 -1.94 22.32 -1.70
CA ALA A 210 -3.18 21.65 -1.30
C ALA A 210 -4.43 22.52 -1.53
N SER A 211 -4.31 23.86 -1.42
CA SER A 211 -5.42 24.77 -1.65
C SER A 211 -5.84 24.78 -3.12
N ALA A 212 -4.88 24.81 -4.04
CA ALA A 212 -5.09 24.74 -5.48
C ALA A 212 -5.73 23.41 -5.89
N VAL A 213 -5.23 22.29 -5.36
CA VAL A 213 -5.86 20.96 -5.54
C VAL A 213 -7.30 20.97 -5.05
N SER A 214 -7.55 21.48 -3.84
CA SER A 214 -8.89 21.48 -3.26
C SER A 214 -9.88 22.35 -4.03
N ALA A 215 -9.43 23.48 -4.58
CA ALA A 215 -10.23 24.34 -5.45
C ALA A 215 -10.55 23.63 -6.77
N TRP A 216 -9.53 23.13 -7.47
CA TRP A 216 -9.67 22.45 -8.76
C TRP A 216 -10.55 21.20 -8.69
N LEU A 217 -10.41 20.38 -7.65
CA LEU A 217 -11.25 19.20 -7.47
C LEU A 217 -12.73 19.59 -7.30
N ARG A 218 -13.05 20.74 -6.71
CA ARG A 218 -14.43 21.17 -6.45
C ARG A 218 -15.04 21.95 -7.62
N ASP A 219 -14.27 22.84 -8.22
CA ASP A 219 -14.75 23.84 -9.17
C ASP A 219 -14.14 23.58 -10.56
N PRO A 220 -14.97 23.27 -11.58
CA PRO A 220 -14.54 23.15 -12.97
C PRO A 220 -13.95 24.43 -13.57
N ALA A 221 -14.22 25.60 -12.98
CA ALA A 221 -13.63 26.87 -13.44
C ALA A 221 -12.25 27.15 -12.85
N ALA A 222 -11.86 26.45 -11.77
CA ALA A 222 -10.54 26.60 -11.20
C ALA A 222 -9.49 25.93 -12.10
N PRO A 223 -8.29 26.53 -12.27
CA PRO A 223 -7.25 25.93 -13.09
C PRO A 223 -6.71 24.65 -12.44
N PRO A 224 -6.19 23.68 -13.24
CA PRO A 224 -5.48 22.53 -12.69
C PRO A 224 -4.26 22.99 -11.90
N PRO A 225 -3.87 22.27 -10.83
CA PRO A 225 -2.63 22.52 -10.12
C PRO A 225 -1.45 22.52 -11.10
N PRO A 226 -0.60 23.56 -11.10
CA PRO A 226 0.48 23.70 -12.08
C PRO A 226 1.62 22.70 -11.88
N ALA A 227 1.62 21.98 -10.75
CA ALA A 227 2.65 21.03 -10.41
C ALA A 227 2.11 19.88 -9.55
N ARG A 228 2.93 18.84 -9.41
CA ARG A 228 2.68 17.70 -8.53
C ARG A 228 2.45 18.19 -7.12
N THR A 229 1.40 17.68 -6.48
CA THR A 229 1.02 18.11 -5.14
C THR A 229 0.98 16.91 -4.21
N LEU A 230 1.62 17.03 -3.05
CA LEU A 230 1.49 16.07 -1.95
C LEU A 230 0.61 16.70 -0.87
N VAL A 231 -0.48 16.01 -0.55
CA VAL A 231 -1.44 16.43 0.48
C VAL A 231 -1.58 15.34 1.54
N VAL A 232 -2.03 15.72 2.73
CA VAL A 232 -2.39 14.76 3.79
C VAL A 232 -3.90 14.77 4.01
N THR A 233 -4.44 13.64 4.47
CA THR A 233 -5.87 13.52 4.77
C THR A 233 -6.15 12.58 5.94
N ASP A 234 -7.31 12.76 6.56
CA ASP A 234 -7.80 11.93 7.66
C ASP A 234 -8.96 11.05 7.20
N LEU A 235 -9.00 9.81 7.69
CA LEU A 235 -10.18 8.93 7.58
C LEU A 235 -11.24 9.20 8.67
N ALA A 236 -11.21 10.39 9.25
CA ALA A 236 -12.09 10.79 10.33
C ALA A 236 -13.55 10.91 9.84
N PRO A 237 -14.53 10.30 10.54
CA PRO A 237 -15.85 10.01 9.98
C PRO A 237 -16.82 11.19 9.92
N ARG A 238 -16.50 12.36 10.52
CA ARG A 238 -17.51 13.40 10.83
C ARG A 238 -17.39 14.72 10.05
N ARG A 239 -16.35 14.94 9.25
CA ARG A 239 -16.11 16.25 8.58
C ARG A 239 -16.04 16.19 7.05
N GLY A 240 -16.30 15.02 6.47
CA GLY A 240 -15.95 14.76 5.07
C GLY A 240 -14.43 14.68 4.90
N LEU A 241 -13.97 13.97 3.86
CA LEU A 241 -12.55 13.86 3.57
C LEU A 241 -11.99 15.25 3.26
N ALA A 242 -11.11 15.80 4.08
CA ALA A 242 -10.43 17.08 3.84
C ALA A 242 -9.00 16.83 3.36
N LEU A 243 -8.58 17.54 2.31
CA LEU A 243 -7.19 17.53 1.86
C LEU A 243 -6.49 18.71 2.51
N ALA A 244 -5.44 18.44 3.28
CA ALA A 244 -4.72 19.44 4.04
C ALA A 244 -3.25 19.56 3.57
N PRO A 245 -2.59 20.70 3.84
CA PRO A 245 -1.18 20.87 3.52
C PRO A 245 -0.30 19.85 4.23
N ALA A 246 0.59 19.21 3.47
CA ALA A 246 1.60 18.29 4.00
C ALA A 246 2.75 18.99 4.76
N GLY A 247 2.82 20.32 4.71
CA GLY A 247 3.85 21.12 5.40
C GLY A 247 5.19 21.21 4.67
N LEU A 248 5.27 20.83 3.39
CA LEU A 248 6.51 20.93 2.60
C LEU A 248 6.93 22.40 2.38
N HIS A 249 5.96 23.30 2.20
CA HIS A 249 6.17 24.73 1.89
C HIS A 249 5.69 25.66 3.00
N GLY A 250 5.32 25.13 4.17
CA GLY A 250 4.72 25.95 5.22
C GLY A 250 4.31 25.14 6.43
N ARG A 251 3.18 25.52 7.05
CA ARG A 251 2.64 24.84 8.21
C ARG A 251 2.02 23.50 7.82
N ALA A 252 2.46 22.43 8.48
CA ALA A 252 1.84 21.11 8.35
C ALA A 252 0.52 21.04 9.11
N ALA A 253 -0.43 20.23 8.62
CA ALA A 253 -1.55 19.78 9.43
C ALA A 253 -1.03 18.99 10.66
N ALA A 254 -1.74 19.07 11.78
CA ALA A 254 -1.43 18.24 12.93
C ALA A 254 -1.83 16.79 12.61
N PRO A 255 -0.99 15.78 12.94
CA PRO A 255 -1.35 14.39 12.71
C PRO A 255 -2.55 13.99 13.57
N THR A 256 -3.51 13.29 12.97
CA THR A 256 -4.71 12.82 13.68
C THR A 256 -4.48 11.45 14.31
N TYR A 257 -3.58 10.66 13.73
CA TYR A 257 -3.23 9.32 14.17
C TYR A 257 -1.73 9.26 14.46
N ARG A 258 -1.31 8.38 15.35
CA ARG A 258 0.10 8.08 15.61
C ARG A 258 0.74 7.38 14.41
N ASP A 259 0.13 6.28 13.99
CA ASP A 259 0.68 5.39 12.98
C ASP A 259 -0.44 4.64 12.25
N TYR A 260 0.00 3.80 11.32
CA TYR A 260 -0.86 2.92 10.54
C TYR A 260 -1.72 1.99 11.43
N ALA A 261 -1.13 1.40 12.47
CA ALA A 261 -1.80 0.40 13.30
C ALA A 261 -2.97 1.00 14.08
N GLU A 262 -2.83 2.24 14.54
CA GLU A 262 -3.93 2.98 15.15
C GLU A 262 -5.11 3.15 14.18
N VAL A 263 -4.84 3.50 12.92
CA VAL A 263 -5.90 3.68 11.91
C VAL A 263 -6.58 2.36 11.59
N ALA A 264 -5.80 1.29 11.41
CA ALA A 264 -6.32 -0.06 11.20
C ALA A 264 -7.22 -0.49 12.37
N GLY A 265 -6.82 -0.22 13.61
CA GLY A 265 -7.61 -0.48 14.81
C GLY A 265 -8.93 0.30 14.83
N VAL A 266 -8.90 1.60 14.50
CA VAL A 266 -10.11 2.44 14.40
C VAL A 266 -11.06 1.92 13.32
N LEU A 267 -10.56 1.47 12.16
CA LEU A 267 -11.38 0.91 11.09
C LEU A 267 -11.95 -0.48 11.45
N ALA A 268 -11.16 -1.33 12.10
CA ALA A 268 -11.60 -2.64 12.57
C ALA A 268 -12.72 -2.51 13.62
N ALA A 269 -12.60 -1.57 14.55
CA ALA A 269 -13.62 -1.28 15.56
C ALA A 269 -14.95 -0.75 14.98
N ARG A 270 -14.96 -0.28 13.72
CA ARG A 270 -16.19 0.11 13.02
C ARG A 270 -16.94 -1.08 12.41
N ARG A 271 -16.24 -2.18 12.10
CA ARG A 271 -16.84 -3.38 11.46
C ARG A 271 -17.83 -4.22 12.32
N PRO A 272 -18.01 -4.08 13.64
CA PRO A 272 -18.98 -4.91 14.39
C PRO A 272 -20.44 -4.45 14.38
N ALA A 273 -20.81 -3.24 13.90
CA ALA A 273 -22.19 -2.74 14.06
C ALA A 273 -23.12 -3.01 12.86
N GLU A 274 -22.61 -3.18 11.64
CA GLU A 274 -23.46 -3.32 10.44
C GLU A 274 -23.98 -4.76 10.19
N ARG A 275 -23.37 -5.78 10.81
CA ARG A 275 -23.80 -7.18 10.63
C ARG A 275 -24.95 -7.62 11.55
N GLN A 276 -25.25 -6.92 12.64
CA GLN A 276 -26.34 -7.30 13.56
C GLN A 276 -27.73 -6.73 13.21
N GLY A 277 -27.83 -5.82 12.22
CA GLY A 277 -29.10 -5.19 11.83
C GLY A 277 -29.89 -5.86 10.69
N ARG A 278 -29.36 -6.90 10.03
CA ARG A 278 -29.99 -7.54 8.85
C ARG A 278 -30.50 -8.97 9.05
N ALA A 279 -30.61 -9.42 10.30
CA ALA A 279 -31.30 -10.68 10.65
C ALA A 279 -32.66 -10.41 11.34
N ARG A 280 -33.53 -9.62 10.70
CA ARG A 280 -34.99 -9.77 10.86
C ARG A 280 -35.51 -10.25 9.52
N GLY A 281 -35.63 -11.57 9.40
CA GLY A 281 -36.11 -12.23 8.20
C GLY A 281 -37.52 -11.76 7.81
N PRO A 282 -37.86 -11.79 6.52
CA PRO A 282 -39.23 -11.55 6.09
C PRO A 282 -40.11 -12.66 6.67
N GLY A 283 -41.16 -12.26 7.38
CA GLY A 283 -42.19 -13.17 7.84
C GLY A 283 -42.78 -13.93 6.65
N LEU A 284 -42.61 -15.25 6.66
CA LEU A 284 -43.33 -16.17 5.81
C LEU A 284 -44.84 -15.98 6.07
N ALA A 285 -45.52 -15.32 5.14
CA ALA A 285 -46.97 -15.35 5.08
C ALA A 285 -47.41 -16.78 4.77
N ALA A 286 -48.11 -17.39 5.73
CA ALA A 286 -48.71 -18.72 5.60
C ALA A 286 -49.85 -18.72 4.54
N PRO A 287 -50.05 -19.85 3.82
CA PRO A 287 -51.02 -19.93 2.74
C PRO A 287 -52.45 -20.02 3.27
N ARG A 288 -53.35 -19.19 2.73
CA ARG A 288 -54.80 -19.31 2.97
C ARG A 288 -55.32 -20.57 2.27
N ARG A 289 -55.65 -21.61 3.05
CA ARG A 289 -56.48 -22.73 2.60
C ARG A 289 -57.92 -22.25 2.42
N ARG A 290 -58.45 -22.36 1.20
CA ARG A 290 -59.90 -22.46 0.95
C ARG A 290 -60.29 -23.92 1.14
N VAL A 291 -61.19 -24.19 2.08
CA VAL A 291 -62.03 -25.38 2.10
C VAL A 291 -63.46 -24.89 2.27
N GLU A 292 -64.32 -25.39 1.39
CA GLU A 292 -65.77 -25.19 1.30
C GLU A 292 -66.51 -25.58 2.57
N GLN A 293 -67.65 -24.93 2.84
CA GLN A 293 -68.86 -25.61 3.28
C GLN A 293 -70.10 -24.91 2.69
N ALA A 294 -70.94 -25.72 2.04
CA ALA A 294 -72.32 -25.44 1.63
C ALA A 294 -73.25 -25.47 2.87
N PRO A 295 -74.56 -25.16 2.75
CA PRO A 295 -75.52 -25.85 1.88
C PRO A 295 -76.09 -25.00 0.74
#